data_AF-A0AAD7ESF2-F1
#
_entry.id   AF-A0AAD7ESF2-F1
#
_cell.length_a   1.000
_cell.length_b   1.000
_cell.length_c   1.000
_cell.angle_alpha   90.00
_cell.angle_beta   90.00
_cell.angle_gamma   90.00
#
_symmetry.space_group_name_H-M   'P 1'
#
loop_
_entity.id
_entity.type
_entity.pdbx_description
1 polymer ?
#
loop_
_entity_poly.entity_id
_entity_poly.type
_entity_poly.pdbx_seq_one_letter_code
_entity_poly.pdbx_strand_id
1 'polypeptide(L)' 'MSATEADHGVVDPDLTVKGLGGLRIVDGSVLPYVPVAHTQAAVYIFAERAADLIKAAFKDCVY' A
#
# COMPACT_ATOMS: atom_id res chain seq x y z
N MET A 1 -1.38 6.60 3.63
CA MET A 1 -2.35 6.10 2.63
C MET A 1 -3.62 6.94 2.71
N SER A 2 -4.26 7.23 1.58
CA SER A 2 -5.47 8.06 1.48
C SER A 2 -6.36 7.56 0.35
N ALA A 3 -7.60 8.06 0.24
CA ALA A 3 -8.40 7.83 -0.97
C ALA A 3 -7.69 8.37 -2.23
N THR A 4 -7.99 7.78 -3.39
CA THR A 4 -7.32 8.10 -4.67
C THR A 4 -7.45 9.58 -5.02
N GLU A 5 -8.66 10.13 -4.91
CA GLU A 5 -8.95 11.54 -5.22
C GLU A 5 -8.65 12.51 -4.06
N ALA A 6 -8.06 12.03 -2.96
CA ALA A 6 -7.72 12.92 -1.84
C ALA A 6 -6.51 13.80 -2.19
N ASP A 7 -6.59 15.10 -1.86
CA ASP A 7 -5.50 16.08 -2.00
C ASP A 7 -4.40 15.93 -0.92
N HIS A 8 -4.47 14.88 -0.11
CA HIS A 8 -3.49 14.54 0.92
C HIS A 8 -3.13 13.07 0.83
N GLY A 9 -1.99 12.69 1.42
CA GLY A 9 -1.46 11.33 1.39
C GLY A 9 -0.59 11.05 0.16
N VAL A 10 0.43 10.20 0.35
CA VAL A 10 1.46 9.91 -0.67
C VAL A 10 1.11 8.71 -1.54
N VAL A 11 0.31 7.78 -1.00
CA VAL A 11 -0.02 6.52 -1.65
C VAL A 11 -1.53 6.29 -1.67
N ASP A 12 -1.97 5.65 -2.74
CA ASP A 12 -3.34 5.18 -2.94
C ASP A 12 -3.63 3.93 -2.09
N PRO A 13 -4.91 3.51 -1.96
CA PRO A 13 -5.28 2.34 -1.17
C PRO A 13 -4.67 1.02 -1.66
N ASP A 14 -4.19 0.98 -2.91
CA ASP A 14 -3.48 -0.15 -3.52
C ASP A 14 -1.95 -0.07 -3.35
N LEU A 15 -1.48 0.88 -2.53
CA LEU A 15 -0.09 1.16 -2.20
C LEU A 15 0.76 1.72 -3.33
N THR A 16 0.14 2.11 -4.46
CA THR A 16 0.85 2.83 -5.53
C THR A 16 1.12 4.27 -5.11
N VAL A 17 2.27 4.80 -5.56
CA VAL A 17 2.64 6.18 -5.29
C VAL A 17 1.86 7.10 -6.23
N LYS A 18 1.15 8.08 -5.66
CA LYS A 18 0.35 9.03 -6.45
C LYS A 18 1.25 9.77 -7.44
N GLY A 19 0.84 9.80 -8.71
CA GLY A 19 1.57 10.47 -9.78
C GLY A 19 2.77 9.71 -10.35
N LEU A 20 3.05 8.49 -9.89
CA LEU A 20 4.12 7.64 -10.44
C LEU A 20 3.59 6.26 -10.84
N GLY A 21 4.07 5.76 -11.98
CA GLY A 21 3.78 4.40 -12.45
C GLY A 21 4.83 3.39 -11.96
N GLY A 22 4.38 2.17 -11.63
CA GLY A 22 5.28 1.04 -11.35
C GLY A 22 5.98 1.06 -10.00
N LEU A 23 5.70 2.03 -9.13
CA LEU A 23 6.28 2.16 -7.79
C LEU A 23 5.23 1.95 -6.71
N ARG A 24 5.57 1.14 -5.70
CA ARG A 24 4.75 0.92 -4.49
C ARG A 24 5.59 1.06 -3.23
N ILE A 25 4.98 1.52 -2.13
CA ILE A 25 5.60 1.59 -0.81
C ILE A 25 4.87 0.59 0.11
N VAL A 26 5.61 -0.33 0.71
CA VAL A 26 5.06 -1.39 1.57
C VAL A 26 5.86 -1.43 2.87
N ASP A 27 5.52 -0.55 3.80
CA ASP A 27 6.17 -0.39 5.11
C ASP A 27 5.20 0.31 6.08
N GLY A 28 5.51 0.33 7.38
CA GLY A 28 4.76 1.05 8.41
C GLY A 28 4.54 2.54 8.12
N SER A 29 5.39 3.17 7.31
CA SER A 29 5.21 4.56 6.85
C SER A 29 3.90 4.82 6.08
N VAL A 30 3.24 3.79 5.54
CA VAL A 30 1.97 3.97 4.81
C VAL A 30 0.74 4.00 5.72
N LEU A 31 0.90 3.56 6.98
CA LEU A 31 -0.18 3.51 7.96
C LEU A 31 -0.68 4.94 8.26
N PRO A 32 -1.98 5.24 8.06
CA PRO A 32 -2.50 6.58 8.29
C PRO A 32 -2.36 7.05 9.76
N TYR A 33 -2.44 6.10 10.69
CA TYR A 33 -2.31 6.33 12.12
C TYR A 33 -1.51 5.20 12.76
N VAL A 34 -0.82 5.51 13.86
CA VAL A 34 -0.11 4.51 14.64
C VAL A 34 -1.13 3.65 15.39
N PRO A 35 -1.10 2.32 15.23
CA PRO A 35 -2.02 1.44 15.95
C PRO A 35 -1.71 1.43 17.45
N VAL A 36 -2.75 1.27 18.29
CA VAL A 36 -2.60 1.08 19.74
C VAL A 36 -2.22 -0.38 20.05
N ALA A 37 -1.14 -0.84 19.44
CA ALA A 37 -0.62 -2.20 19.53
C ALA A 37 0.84 -2.23 19.04
N HIS A 38 1.51 -3.39 19.16
CA HIS A 38 2.81 -3.58 18.54
C HIS A 38 2.70 -3.45 17.01
N THR A 39 3.48 -2.54 16.44
CA THR A 39 3.46 -2.22 14.99
C THR A 39 3.81 -3.43 14.13
N GLN A 40 4.58 -4.38 14.65
CA GLN A 40 4.93 -5.62 13.96
C GLN A 40 3.71 -6.33 13.38
N ALA A 41 2.65 -6.53 14.17
CA ALA A 41 1.45 -7.23 13.71
C ALA A 41 0.73 -6.47 12.58
N ALA A 42 0.62 -5.15 12.71
CA ALA A 42 0.01 -4.31 11.69
C ALA A 42 0.81 -4.32 10.38
N VAL A 43 2.14 -4.24 10.47
CA VAL A 43 3.04 -4.29 9.30
C VAL A 43 2.93 -5.63 8.60
N TYR A 44 2.93 -6.76 9.33
CA TYR A 44 2.76 -8.07 8.71
C TYR A 44 1.43 -8.20 7.95
N ILE A 45 0.31 -7.78 8.55
CA ILE A 45 -1.01 -7.83 7.89
C ILE A 45 -1.03 -6.99 6.60
N PHE A 46 -0.44 -5.80 6.64
CA PHE A 46 -0.33 -4.95 5.45
C PHE A 46 0.58 -5.57 4.38
N ALA A 47 1.69 -6.18 4.78
CA ALA A 47 2.60 -6.85 3.85
C ALA A 47 1.92 -8.04 3.13
N GLU A 48 1.13 -8.84 3.85
CA GLU A 48 0.34 -9.93 3.25
C GLU A 48 -0.66 -9.39 2.22
N ARG A 49 -1.42 -8.35 2.58
CA ARG A 49 -2.35 -7.72 1.64
C ARG A 49 -1.64 -7.10 0.43
N ALA A 50 -0.49 -6.48 0.63
CA ALA A 50 0.32 -5.90 -0.43
C ALA A 50 0.80 -6.98 -1.41
N ALA A 51 1.23 -8.14 -0.89
CA ALA A 51 1.65 -9.26 -1.72
C ALA A 51 0.53 -9.75 -2.64
N ASP A 52 -0.71 -9.81 -2.14
CA ASP A 52 -1.88 -10.17 -2.95
C ASP A 52 -2.17 -9.15 -4.05
N LEU A 53 -2.12 -7.85 -3.72
CA LEU A 53 -2.32 -6.77 -4.70
C LEU A 53 -1.26 -6.78 -5.79
N ILE A 54 0.01 -6.97 -5.41
CA ILE A 54 1.12 -7.08 -6.35
C ILE A 54 0.92 -8.30 -7.25
N LYS A 55 0.65 -9.48 -6.69
CA LYS A 55 0.40 -10.70 -7.47
C LYS A 55 -0.76 -10.52 -8.46
N ALA A 56 -1.85 -9.87 -8.05
CA ALA A 56 -2.99 -9.58 -8.92
C ALA A 56 -2.56 -8.68 -10.09
N ALA A 57 -1.90 -7.55 -9.81
CA ALA A 57 -1.44 -6.62 -10.84
C ALA A 57 -0.42 -7.25 -11.81
N PHE A 58 0.39 -8.20 -11.36
CA PHE A 58 1.31 -8.94 -12.24
C PHE A 58 0.59 -9.91 -13.17
N LYS A 59 -0.54 -10.52 -12.77
CA LYS A 59 -1.35 -11.37 -13.66
C LYS A 59 -1.94 -10.56 -14.81
N ASP A 60 -2.29 -9.31 -14.55
CA ASP A 60 -2.82 -8.40 -15.58
C ASP A 60 -1.71 -7.90 -16.54
N CYS A 61 -0.44 -8.08 -16.19
CA CYS A 61 0.74 -7.64 -16.96
C CYS A 61 1.37 -8.77 -17.80
N VAL A 62 0.69 -9.90 -17.95
CA VAL A 62 1.15 -11.02 -18.79
C VAL A 62 0.81 -10.72 -20.26
N TYR A 63 1.84 -10.76 -21.12
CA TYR A 63 1.75 -10.72 -22.59
C TYR A 63 0.91 -11.86 -23.16
#